data_AF-A0A8T7EXB6-F1
#
_entry.id   AF-A0A8T7EXB6-F1
#
_cell.length_a   1.000
_cell.length_b   1.000
_cell.length_c   1.000
_cell.angle_alpha   90.00
_cell.angle_beta   90.00
_cell.angle_gamma   90.00
#
_symmetry.space_group_name_H-M   'P 1'
#
loop_
_entity.id
_entity.type
_entity.pdbx_description
1 polymer ?
#
loop_
_entity_poly.entity_id
_entity_poly.type
_entity_poly.pdbx_seq_one_letter_code
_entity_poly.pdbx_strand_id
1 'polypeptide(L)' 'MKRRFRKVVNPTGAGDVFASSLLCALHVTGSIRTATEVAAQLAAESVTRFAIEGTPTPDEVRAALAE' A
#
# COMPACT_ATOMS: atom_id res chain seq x y z
N MET A 1 18.48 0.12 -11.82
CA MET A 1 17.15 -0.10 -11.22
C MET A 1 16.65 -1.50 -11.57
N LYS A 2 16.67 -2.47 -10.65
CA LYS A 2 16.12 -3.81 -10.92
C LYS A 2 14.60 -3.73 -10.82
N ARG A 3 13.87 -3.93 -11.92
CA ARG A 3 12.41 -4.08 -11.88
C ARG A 3 12.08 -5.33 -11.08
N ARG A 4 11.44 -5.15 -9.91
CA ARG A 4 10.96 -6.26 -9.07
C ARG A 4 9.65 -6.74 -9.67
N PHE A 5 9.64 -7.91 -10.31
CA PHE A 5 8.40 -8.53 -10.79
C PHE A 5 7.60 -9.03 -9.58
N ARG A 6 6.52 -8.34 -9.21
CA ARG A 6 5.55 -8.80 -8.21
C ARG A 6 4.50 -9.66 -8.89
N LYS A 7 4.30 -10.87 -8.38
CA LYS A 7 3.24 -11.78 -8.84
C LYS A 7 1.96 -11.45 -8.09
N VAL A 8 0.85 -11.29 -8.82
CA VAL A 8 -0.48 -11.20 -8.22
C VAL A 8 -0.88 -12.58 -7.72
N VAL A 9 -1.18 -12.69 -6.43
CA VAL A 9 -1.65 -13.90 -5.75
C VAL A 9 -3.14 -13.80 -5.44
N ASN A 10 -3.59 -12.68 -4.88
CA ASN A 10 -5.00 -12.43 -4.57
C ASN A 10 -5.34 -10.94 -4.72
N PRO A 11 -6.18 -10.53 -5.70
CA PRO A 11 -6.53 -9.12 -5.88
C PRO A 11 -7.60 -8.62 -4.90
N THR A 12 -8.27 -9.50 -4.16
CA THR A 12 -9.35 -9.13 -3.24
C THR A 12 -8.82 -8.22 -2.13
N GLY A 13 -9.56 -7.14 -1.83
CA GLY A 13 -9.24 -6.19 -0.77
C GLY A 13 -8.21 -5.12 -1.14
N ALA A 14 -7.60 -5.17 -2.33
CA ALA A 14 -6.63 -4.15 -2.75
C ALA A 14 -7.22 -2.73 -2.80
N GLY A 15 -8.49 -2.60 -3.17
CA GLY A 15 -9.23 -1.34 -3.14
C GLY A 15 -9.43 -0.80 -1.72
N ASP A 16 -9.74 -1.68 -0.77
CA ASP A 16 -9.90 -1.32 0.64
C ASP A 16 -8.56 -0.88 1.23
N VAL A 17 -7.48 -1.63 0.95
CA VAL A 17 -6.11 -1.26 1.35
C VAL A 17 -5.73 0.09 0.77
N PHE A 18 -6.02 0.35 -0.51
CA PHE A 18 -5.77 1.65 -1.13
C PHE A 18 -6.55 2.77 -0.43
N ALA A 19 -7.86 2.61 -0.25
CA ALA A 19 -8.71 3.65 0.33
C ALA A 19 -8.33 3.95 1.78
N SER A 20 -8.12 2.92 2.61
CA SER A 20 -7.68 3.10 3.99
C SER A 20 -6.31 3.78 4.07
N SER A 21 -5.35 3.33 3.25
CA SER A 21 -4.01 3.92 3.23
C SER A 21 -4.03 5.36 2.76
N LEU A 22 -4.82 5.69 1.74
CA LEU A 22 -4.95 7.05 1.21
C LEU A 22 -5.50 8.01 2.27
N LEU A 23 -6.59 7.63 2.95
CA LEU A 23 -7.23 8.48 3.95
C LEU A 23 -6.30 8.69 5.17
N CYS A 24 -5.65 7.63 5.63
CA CYS A 24 -4.67 7.73 6.72
C CYS A 24 -3.47 8.59 6.33
N ALA A 25 -2.85 8.34 5.17
CA ALA A 25 -1.68 9.09 4.73
C ALA A 25 -2.01 10.56 4.41
N LEU A 26 -3.21 10.84 3.86
CA LEU A 26 -3.66 12.22 3.64
C LEU A 26 -3.83 12.97 4.96
N HIS A 27 -4.39 12.33 5.98
CA HIS A 27 -4.51 12.92 7.31
C HIS A 27 -3.15 13.26 7.92
N VAL A 28 -2.15 12.37 7.77
CA VAL A 28 -0.82 12.55 8.35
C VAL A 28 0.04 13.55 7.56
N THR A 29 -0.02 13.51 6.23
CA THR A 29 0.92 14.27 5.37
C THR A 29 0.32 15.57 4.83
N GLY A 30 -1.00 15.71 4.80
CA GLY A 30 -1.70 16.84 4.15
C GLY A 30 -1.53 16.90 2.61
N SER A 31 -0.81 15.95 2.01
CA SER A 31 -0.48 15.95 0.58
C SER A 31 -1.21 14.81 -0.13
N ILE A 32 -2.16 15.15 -1.01
CA ILE A 32 -2.88 14.15 -1.79
C ILE A 32 -1.95 13.34 -2.70
N ARG A 33 -0.88 13.98 -3.21
CA ARG A 33 0.12 13.34 -4.05
C ARG A 33 0.87 12.26 -3.26
N THR A 34 1.45 12.64 -2.13
CA THR A 34 2.20 11.72 -1.24
C THR A 34 1.29 10.61 -0.73
N ALA A 35 0.07 10.94 -0.31
CA ALA A 35 -0.90 9.96 0.16
C ALA A 35 -1.28 8.93 -0.93
N THR A 36 -1.40 9.37 -2.18
CA THR A 36 -1.68 8.49 -3.32
C THR A 36 -0.50 7.55 -3.61
N GLU A 37 0.74 8.05 -3.52
CA GLU A 37 1.95 7.23 -3.71
C GLU A 37 2.04 6.13 -2.63
N VAL A 38 1.84 6.48 -1.36
CA VAL A 38 1.79 5.54 -0.23
C VAL A 38 0.68 4.49 -0.45
N ALA A 39 -0.54 4.94 -0.77
CA ALA A 39 -1.68 4.05 -0.96
C ALA A 39 -1.47 3.06 -2.12
N ALA A 40 -0.94 3.55 -3.24
CA ALA A 40 -0.64 2.71 -4.40
C ALA A 40 0.43 1.66 -4.08
N GLN A 41 1.48 2.03 -3.35
CA GLN A 41 2.53 1.12 -2.94
C GLN A 41 2.02 0.01 -2.03
N LEU A 42 1.24 0.35 -1.01
CA LEU A 42 0.69 -0.62 -0.05
C LEU A 42 -0.34 -1.55 -0.71
N ALA A 43 -1.21 -1.02 -1.57
CA ALA A 43 -2.17 -1.83 -2.34
C ALA A 43 -1.47 -2.76 -3.35
N ALA A 44 -0.37 -2.31 -3.97
CA ALA A 44 0.42 -3.16 -4.85
C ALA A 44 1.14 -4.30 -4.11
N GLU A 45 1.48 -4.10 -2.83
CA GLU A 45 2.04 -5.16 -1.99
C GLU A 45 0.96 -6.13 -1.51
N SER A 46 -0.23 -5.63 -1.17
CA SER A 46 -1.31 -6.48 -0.63
C SER A 46 -1.71 -7.60 -1.59
N VAL A 47 -1.72 -7.33 -2.90
CA VAL A 47 -2.11 -8.32 -3.91
C VAL A 47 -1.15 -9.49 -4.07
N THR A 48 0.03 -9.42 -3.45
CA THR A 48 1.07 -10.46 -3.52
C THR A 48 0.92 -11.55 -2.46
N ARG A 49 -0.03 -11.38 -1.52
CA ARG A 49 -0.27 -12.27 -0.38
C ARG A 49 -1.75 -12.70 -0.36
N PHE A 50 -2.06 -13.81 0.30
CA PHE A 50 -3.42 -14.33 0.29
C PHE A 50 -4.25 -13.77 1.45
N ALA A 51 -5.36 -13.11 1.14
CA ALA A 51 -6.37 -12.68 2.11
C ALA A 51 -5.77 -11.78 3.21
N ILE A 52 -5.94 -12.13 4.49
CA ILE A 52 -5.51 -11.30 5.63
C ILE A 52 -3.99 -11.08 5.67
N GLU A 53 -3.21 -11.98 5.09
CA GLU A 53 -1.75 -11.80 4.98
C GLU A 53 -1.40 -10.61 4.07
N GLY A 54 -2.33 -10.16 3.22
CA GLY A 54 -2.19 -8.96 2.39
C GLY A 54 -2.32 -7.65 3.16
N THR A 55 -2.77 -7.66 4.41
CA THR A 55 -2.88 -6.44 5.22
C THR A 55 -1.49 -5.84 5.49
N PRO A 56 -1.27 -4.54 5.20
CA PRO A 56 0.01 -3.88 5.48
C PRO A 56 0.43 -3.99 6.94
N THR A 57 1.69 -4.32 7.16
CA THR A 57 2.30 -4.31 8.51
C THR A 57 2.72 -2.89 8.91
N PRO A 58 2.88 -2.59 10.21
CA PRO A 58 3.38 -1.29 10.65
C PRO A 58 4.75 -0.91 10.05
N ASP A 59 5.63 -1.88 9.82
CA ASP A 59 6.95 -1.63 9.18
C ASP A 59 6.81 -1.28 7.70
N GLU A 60 5.93 -1.97 6.97
CA GLU A 60 5.63 -1.64 5.57
C GLU A 60 5.00 -0.25 5.44
N VAL A 61 4.10 0.12 6.36
CA VAL A 61 3.50 1.46 6.40
C VAL A 61 4.55 2.53 6.68
N ARG A 62 5.43 2.31 7.66
CA ARG A 62 6.55 3.24 7.95
C ARG A 62 7.49 3.40 6.77
N ALA A 63 7.82 2.30 6.08
CA ALA A 63 8.67 2.33 4.91
C ALA A 63 8.03 3.13 3.77
N ALA A 64 6.74 2.91 3.49
CA ALA A 64 6.02 3.65 2.46
C ALA A 64 5.90 5.15 2.76
N LEU A 65 5.78 5.55 4.03
CA LEU A 65 5.73 6.96 4.45
C LEU A 65 7.08 7.69 4.38
N ALA A 66 8.19 6.95 4.32
CA ALA A 66 9.54 7.49 4.33
C ALA A 66 10.17 7.61 2.92
N GLU A 67 9.49 7.10 1.90
CA GLU A 67 9.86 7.17 0.48
C GLU A 67 9.43 8.50 -0.16
#